data_AF-A0A5C3N7Z0-F1
#
_entry.id   AF-A0A5C3N7Z0-F1
#
_cell.length_a   1.000
_cell.length_b   1.000
_cell.length_c   1.000
_cell.angle_alpha   90.00
_cell.angle_beta   90.00
_cell.angle_gamma   90.00
#
_symmetry.space_group_name_H-M   'P 1'
#
loop_
_entity.id
_entity.type
_entity.pdbx_description
1 polymer ?
#
loop_
_entity_poly.entity_id
_entity_poly.type
_entity_poly.pdbx_seq_one_letter_code
_entity_poly.pdbx_strand_id
1 'polypeptide(L)'
;MAPSLVASLFLGFIVWIIARRVRKPKSPLADVPGPQSDHWLKGNFGRMFQDGWDYNLQLQEKYGGVVKIHALLGTEQLYVSDPRALHYVVVKEQHIYTETDMFIMANKLIFGDGLISTLGEQHKKQRKMLNPVFSLANMRDLLPIIQPIADKVSAIFLEQIPDGDSKEINILPWMSRGALEYICQAALGYSFNVLDPKRTSGFGEAIQKLAPSGLRLIFVRPFVPLFLRTITSPSLRNKFAERFPLKAFQDLRGVVDVLDKGTRRIFKEKKARMMSSGAIEASWVEVEGDRKSGVGGQDKEEGERDLGDRMRGRDIMSIMLRANMSSEESEALSDEELLGQMSTIIFAGFETTSMAVSRILYILASKPEVQAKLRREVRKAKQQSGGVQNGWENVNLGYDELVAIPYLDAVVRETLRVYPPTSLLNRTCRKDTTLPLASPIQSASGTVMHSVAVPAGTNVIISILAANHNKQVWGPDADDWRPERWLTETGERIKFSEGDGEEDREGRVRYPGVYSSMMTFLGGGRACIGFKFAEMEIKQVVTTLLSRMHFSLPSEVDAHGNKKTIHWKINALQVPVVDPPFGDGVTAQVPLVVRKVKEEDFSA
;
A
#
# COMPACT_ATOMS: atom_id res chain seq x y z
N MET A 1 -14.45 -32.98 -18.35
CA MET A 1 -15.02 -33.42 -17.05
C MET A 1 -16.45 -33.80 -17.31
N ALA A 2 -16.85 -35.02 -16.96
CA ALA A 2 -18.24 -35.47 -17.15
C ALA A 2 -19.19 -34.61 -16.29
N PRO A 3 -20.34 -34.15 -16.83
CA PRO A 3 -21.33 -33.35 -16.09
C PRO A 3 -21.77 -33.97 -14.75
N SER A 4 -21.73 -35.30 -14.65
CA SER A 4 -22.05 -36.07 -13.45
C SER A 4 -21.08 -35.82 -12.28
N LEU A 5 -19.79 -35.60 -12.54
CA LEU A 5 -18.81 -35.36 -11.48
C LEU A 5 -19.00 -33.98 -10.85
N VAL A 6 -19.33 -32.98 -11.67
CA VAL A 6 -19.60 -31.61 -11.22
C VAL A 6 -20.88 -31.57 -10.39
N ALA A 7 -21.93 -32.28 -10.84
CA ALA A 7 -23.19 -32.40 -10.10
C ALA A 7 -23.01 -33.10 -8.74
N SER A 8 -22.24 -34.20 -8.69
CA SER A 8 -21.95 -34.91 -7.43
C SER A 8 -21.10 -34.09 -6.45
N LEU A 9 -20.10 -33.35 -6.95
CA LEU A 9 -19.32 -32.43 -6.12
C LEU A 9 -20.17 -31.27 -5.58
N PHE A 10 -21.10 -30.75 -6.40
CA PHE A 10 -22.02 -29.69 -5.99
C PHE A 10 -23.02 -30.19 -4.93
N LEU A 11 -23.59 -31.38 -5.11
CA LEU A 11 -24.48 -32.00 -4.13
C LEU A 11 -23.74 -32.30 -2.81
N GLY A 12 -22.53 -32.86 -2.88
CA GLY A 12 -21.69 -33.08 -1.72
C GLY A 12 -21.34 -31.79 -0.98
N PHE A 13 -21.10 -30.71 -1.70
CA PHE A 13 -20.88 -29.37 -1.12
C PHE A 13 -22.13 -28.82 -0.42
N ILE A 14 -23.32 -29.00 -0.99
CA ILE A 14 -24.59 -28.61 -0.35
C ILE A 14 -24.82 -29.42 0.94
N VAL A 15 -24.64 -30.74 0.89
CA VAL A 15 -24.79 -31.60 2.07
C VAL A 15 -23.80 -31.20 3.17
N TRP A 16 -22.55 -30.88 2.80
CA TRP A 16 -21.55 -30.38 3.74
C TRP A 16 -21.95 -29.05 4.38
N ILE A 17 -22.50 -28.09 3.62
CA ILE A 17 -23.01 -26.82 4.15
C ILE A 17 -24.16 -27.06 5.15
N ILE A 18 -25.12 -27.92 4.79
CA ILE A 18 -26.28 -28.23 5.64
C ILE A 18 -25.81 -28.91 6.93
N ALA A 19 -24.94 -29.92 6.83
CA ALA A 19 -24.40 -30.63 7.98
C ALA A 19 -23.63 -29.68 8.92
N ARG A 20 -22.84 -28.75 8.37
CA ARG A 20 -22.12 -27.72 9.14
C ARG A 20 -23.07 -26.76 9.84
N ARG A 21 -24.22 -26.44 9.25
CA ARG A 21 -25.23 -25.54 9.85
C ARG A 21 -25.97 -26.20 11.00
N VAL A 22 -26.36 -27.48 10.84
CA VAL A 22 -27.11 -28.23 11.86
C VAL A 22 -26.21 -28.58 13.05
N ARG A 23 -24.92 -28.84 12.83
CA ARG A 23 -23.96 -29.16 13.89
C ARG A 23 -23.27 -27.94 14.53
N LYS A 24 -23.75 -26.72 14.32
CA LYS A 24 -23.07 -25.53 14.86
C LYS A 24 -23.02 -25.62 16.41
N PRO A 25 -21.82 -25.75 17.03
CA PRO A 25 -21.70 -25.64 18.47
C PRO A 25 -22.10 -24.23 18.94
N LYS A 26 -22.35 -24.05 20.24
CA LYS A 26 -22.54 -22.72 20.83
C LYS A 26 -21.37 -21.83 20.41
N SER A 27 -21.68 -20.65 19.88
CA SER A 27 -20.66 -19.71 19.41
C SER A 27 -19.72 -19.36 20.57
N PRO A 28 -18.40 -19.55 20.42
CA PRO A 28 -17.45 -19.12 21.43
C PRO A 28 -17.35 -17.59 21.53
N LEU A 29 -17.86 -16.87 20.53
CA LEU A 29 -17.94 -15.42 20.48
C LEU A 29 -19.37 -14.92 20.75
N ALA A 30 -20.26 -15.76 21.29
CA ALA A 30 -21.68 -15.45 21.46
C ALA A 30 -21.88 -14.13 22.23
N ASP A 31 -21.07 -13.91 23.26
CA ASP A 31 -21.17 -12.77 24.16
C ASP A 31 -20.36 -11.54 23.68
N VAL A 32 -19.55 -11.66 22.63
CA VAL A 32 -18.88 -10.51 22.02
C VAL A 32 -19.91 -9.65 21.28
N PRO A 33 -19.97 -8.32 21.54
CA PRO A 33 -20.95 -7.43 20.93
C PRO A 33 -20.71 -7.32 19.42
N GLY A 34 -21.77 -7.08 18.65
CA GLY A 34 -21.65 -6.82 17.23
C GLY A 34 -22.97 -6.81 16.48
N PRO A 35 -22.96 -6.37 15.21
CA PRO A 35 -24.15 -6.30 14.39
C PRO A 35 -24.74 -7.70 14.12
N GLN A 36 -26.06 -7.74 14.05
CA GLN A 36 -26.77 -8.92 13.56
C GLN A 36 -26.36 -9.24 12.12
N SER A 37 -26.44 -10.52 11.76
CA SER A 37 -26.11 -10.98 10.41
C SER A 37 -27.18 -10.52 9.42
N ASP A 38 -26.81 -9.71 8.42
CA ASP A 38 -27.74 -9.25 7.38
C ASP A 38 -28.24 -10.37 6.46
N HIS A 39 -27.38 -11.36 6.20
CA HIS A 39 -27.71 -12.46 5.30
C HIS A 39 -27.07 -13.77 5.75
N TRP A 40 -27.83 -14.88 5.74
CA TRP A 40 -27.35 -16.17 6.24
C TRP A 40 -26.08 -16.70 5.55
N LEU A 41 -25.92 -16.41 4.26
CA LEU A 41 -24.77 -16.85 3.46
C LEU A 41 -23.58 -15.89 3.55
N LYS A 42 -23.80 -14.58 3.47
CA LYS A 42 -22.74 -13.56 3.33
C LYS A 42 -22.39 -12.89 4.66
N GLY A 43 -23.24 -13.05 5.68
CA GLY A 43 -23.17 -12.30 6.91
C GLY A 43 -23.28 -10.79 6.64
N ASN A 44 -22.50 -10.01 7.37
CA ASN A 44 -22.36 -8.57 7.22
C ASN A 44 -20.93 -8.15 6.80
N PHE A 45 -20.01 -9.11 6.63
CA PHE A 45 -18.62 -8.91 6.19
C PHE A 45 -18.50 -8.15 4.86
N GLY A 46 -19.41 -8.38 3.91
CA GLY A 46 -19.38 -7.70 2.61
C GLY A 46 -19.52 -6.18 2.68
N ARG A 47 -20.28 -5.65 3.67
CA ARG A 47 -20.50 -4.21 3.85
C ARG A 47 -19.22 -3.45 4.17
N MET A 48 -18.23 -4.14 4.75
CA MET A 48 -16.94 -3.54 5.08
C MET A 48 -16.09 -3.18 3.84
N PHE A 49 -16.39 -3.80 2.69
CA PHE A 49 -15.64 -3.66 1.44
C PHE A 49 -16.49 -3.15 0.27
N GLN A 50 -17.76 -2.79 0.52
CA GLN A 50 -18.65 -2.22 -0.48
C GLN A 50 -18.97 -0.80 -0.07
N ASP A 51 -18.01 0.10 -0.32
CA ASP A 51 -18.12 1.50 0.14
C ASP A 51 -18.26 1.62 1.67
N GLY A 52 -17.49 0.78 2.36
CA GLY A 52 -17.69 0.50 3.79
C GLY A 52 -17.14 1.56 4.75
N TRP A 53 -16.85 2.79 4.32
CA TRP A 53 -16.20 3.80 5.17
C TRP A 53 -16.97 4.03 6.47
N ASP A 54 -18.21 4.51 6.35
CA ASP A 54 -19.07 4.80 7.50
C ASP A 54 -19.36 3.54 8.31
N TYR A 55 -19.61 2.43 7.63
CA TYR A 55 -19.89 1.16 8.29
C TYR A 55 -18.72 0.75 9.20
N ASN A 56 -17.48 0.86 8.72
CA ASN A 56 -16.31 0.50 9.53
C ASN A 56 -16.14 1.42 10.74
N LEU A 57 -16.31 2.74 10.60
CA LEU A 57 -16.19 3.69 11.72
C LEU A 57 -17.31 3.48 12.75
N GLN A 58 -18.55 3.29 12.29
CA GLN A 58 -19.71 3.07 13.16
C GLN A 58 -19.61 1.78 14.00
N LEU A 59 -18.93 0.73 13.50
CA LEU A 59 -18.73 -0.50 14.27
C LEU A 59 -17.99 -0.21 15.59
N GLN A 60 -16.92 0.57 15.53
CA GLN A 60 -16.15 0.93 16.72
C GLN A 60 -16.94 1.86 17.64
N GLU A 61 -17.60 2.88 17.08
CA GLU A 61 -18.38 3.83 17.88
C GLU A 61 -19.53 3.16 18.64
N LYS A 62 -20.18 2.17 18.02
CA LYS A 62 -21.35 1.51 18.61
C LYS A 62 -21.01 0.38 19.57
N TYR A 63 -19.97 -0.41 19.28
CA TYR A 63 -19.68 -1.65 20.01
C TYR A 63 -18.35 -1.64 20.77
N GLY A 64 -17.53 -0.59 20.59
CA GLY A 64 -16.19 -0.48 21.17
C GLY A 64 -15.10 -1.12 20.30
N GLY A 65 -13.91 -1.29 20.89
CA GLY A 65 -12.70 -1.66 20.15
C GLY A 65 -12.58 -3.13 19.71
N VAL A 66 -13.53 -4.00 20.08
CA VAL A 66 -13.62 -5.39 19.61
C VAL A 66 -15.07 -5.76 19.30
N VAL A 67 -15.32 -6.18 18.07
CA VAL A 67 -16.67 -6.40 17.53
C VAL A 67 -16.76 -7.76 16.83
N LYS A 68 -17.83 -8.52 17.07
CA LYS A 68 -18.13 -9.75 16.33
C LYS A 68 -18.75 -9.42 14.97
N ILE A 69 -18.18 -9.99 13.91
CA ILE A 69 -18.63 -9.87 12.53
C ILE A 69 -19.00 -11.24 11.97
N HIS A 70 -20.04 -11.28 11.13
CA HIS A 70 -20.50 -12.49 10.46
C HIS A 70 -19.99 -12.50 9.02
N ALA A 71 -19.27 -13.55 8.64
CA ALA A 71 -18.71 -13.78 7.31
C ALA A 71 -19.40 -14.96 6.59
N LEU A 72 -18.80 -15.42 5.49
CA LEU A 72 -19.35 -16.48 4.65
C LEU A 72 -19.73 -17.74 5.44
N LEU A 73 -20.89 -18.32 5.11
CA LEU A 73 -21.46 -19.50 5.75
C LEU A 73 -21.68 -19.34 7.26
N GLY A 74 -21.92 -18.10 7.71
CA GLY A 74 -22.13 -17.75 9.11
C GLY A 74 -20.89 -17.98 9.97
N THR A 75 -19.70 -17.94 9.39
CA THR A 75 -18.44 -17.96 10.14
C THR A 75 -18.32 -16.66 10.93
N GLU A 76 -17.99 -16.73 12.20
CA GLU A 76 -17.82 -15.54 13.04
C GLU A 76 -16.33 -15.13 13.06
N GLN A 77 -16.09 -13.82 13.06
CA GLN A 77 -14.76 -13.21 13.09
C GLN A 77 -14.76 -12.05 14.08
N LEU A 78 -13.58 -11.65 14.54
CA LEU A 78 -13.40 -10.47 15.38
C LEU A 78 -12.90 -9.30 14.53
N TYR A 79 -13.55 -8.16 14.62
CA TYR A 79 -13.07 -6.88 14.15
C TYR A 79 -12.43 -6.15 15.32
N VAL A 80 -11.15 -5.82 15.20
CA VAL A 80 -10.34 -5.32 16.32
C VAL A 80 -9.72 -3.99 15.92
N SER A 81 -9.95 -2.99 16.77
CA SER A 81 -9.35 -1.65 16.69
C SER A 81 -8.86 -1.14 18.05
N ASP A 82 -9.08 -1.87 19.15
CA ASP A 82 -8.54 -1.53 20.47
C ASP A 82 -6.99 -1.53 20.45
N PRO A 83 -6.32 -0.48 20.99
CA PRO A 83 -4.87 -0.35 20.90
C PRO A 83 -4.09 -1.44 21.63
N ARG A 84 -4.54 -1.89 22.81
CA ARG A 84 -3.89 -2.98 23.55
C ARG A 84 -4.14 -4.32 22.89
N ALA A 85 -5.34 -4.54 22.37
CA ALA A 85 -5.66 -5.73 21.59
C ALA A 85 -4.81 -5.81 20.31
N LEU A 86 -4.66 -4.69 19.58
CA LEU A 86 -3.83 -4.64 18.38
C LEU A 86 -2.35 -4.83 18.71
N HIS A 87 -1.84 -4.22 19.78
CA HIS A 87 -0.49 -4.49 20.29
C HIS A 87 -0.28 -5.97 20.58
N TYR A 88 -1.23 -6.59 21.29
CA TYR A 88 -1.20 -8.02 21.58
C TYR A 88 -1.12 -8.86 20.30
N VAL A 89 -1.95 -8.55 19.30
CA VAL A 89 -2.03 -9.29 18.03
C VAL A 89 -0.79 -9.13 17.16
N VAL A 90 -0.24 -7.91 17.03
CA VAL A 90 0.82 -7.64 16.04
C VAL A 90 2.23 -7.61 16.62
N VAL A 91 2.38 -7.40 17.93
CA VAL A 91 3.67 -7.30 18.63
C VAL A 91 3.87 -8.49 19.57
N LYS A 92 3.09 -8.55 20.66
CA LYS A 92 3.33 -9.48 21.79
C LYS A 92 3.16 -10.94 21.40
N GLU A 93 2.00 -11.30 20.86
CA GLU A 93 1.61 -12.66 20.50
C GLU A 93 1.57 -12.88 18.97
N GLN A 94 2.35 -12.10 18.22
CA GLN A 94 2.36 -12.13 16.76
C GLN A 94 2.57 -13.52 16.13
N HIS A 95 3.21 -14.44 16.85
CA HIS A 95 3.52 -15.79 16.37
C HIS A 95 2.31 -16.72 16.35
N ILE A 96 1.29 -16.48 17.19
CA ILE A 96 0.02 -17.21 17.14
C ILE A 96 -1.01 -16.52 16.23
N TYR A 97 -0.81 -15.27 15.87
CA TYR A 97 -1.67 -14.54 14.92
C TYR A 97 -1.01 -14.46 13.54
N THR A 98 -1.24 -15.49 12.71
CA THR A 98 -0.67 -15.53 11.36
C THR A 98 -1.64 -14.98 10.33
N GLU A 99 -1.17 -14.72 9.14
CA GLU A 99 -1.99 -14.49 7.95
C GLU A 99 -2.88 -15.70 7.68
N THR A 100 -4.00 -15.45 7.01
CA THR A 100 -4.94 -16.51 6.64
C THR A 100 -4.34 -17.41 5.56
N ASP A 101 -4.72 -18.68 5.55
CA ASP A 101 -4.28 -19.63 4.51
C ASP A 101 -4.64 -19.14 3.11
N MET A 102 -5.80 -18.50 2.96
CA MET A 102 -6.24 -17.89 1.71
C MET A 102 -5.27 -16.81 1.24
N PHE A 103 -4.88 -15.90 2.14
CA PHE A 103 -3.97 -14.80 1.82
C PHE A 103 -2.62 -15.34 1.35
N ILE A 104 -2.02 -16.24 2.12
CA ILE A 104 -0.70 -16.81 1.82
C ILE A 104 -0.72 -17.59 0.51
N MET A 105 -1.68 -18.50 0.33
CA MET A 105 -1.70 -19.35 -0.85
C MET A 105 -2.08 -18.59 -2.12
N ALA A 106 -3.01 -17.63 -2.05
CA ALA A 106 -3.38 -16.82 -3.21
C ALA A 106 -2.22 -15.90 -3.63
N ASN A 107 -1.54 -15.28 -2.67
CA ASN A 107 -0.37 -14.44 -2.98
C ASN A 107 0.79 -15.27 -3.50
N LYS A 108 0.99 -16.51 -3.03
CA LYS A 108 2.01 -17.41 -3.59
C LYS A 108 1.77 -17.73 -5.07
N LEU A 109 0.52 -17.89 -5.49
CA LEU A 109 0.17 -18.10 -6.91
C LEU A 109 0.41 -16.87 -7.79
N ILE A 110 0.31 -15.66 -7.22
CA ILE A 110 0.41 -14.41 -7.97
C ILE A 110 1.85 -13.89 -8.00
N PHE A 111 2.53 -13.94 -6.87
CA PHE A 111 3.83 -13.28 -6.67
C PHE A 111 4.99 -14.26 -6.50
N GLY A 112 4.75 -15.56 -6.29
CA GLY A 112 5.79 -16.52 -5.93
C GLY A 112 6.11 -16.52 -4.43
N ASP A 113 7.30 -17.00 -4.05
CA ASP A 113 7.73 -17.13 -2.65
C ASP A 113 8.37 -15.83 -2.11
N GLY A 114 7.56 -14.78 -2.02
CA GLY A 114 7.93 -13.46 -1.52
C GLY A 114 7.48 -13.18 -0.07
N LEU A 115 7.83 -12.02 0.47
CA LEU A 115 7.53 -11.63 1.85
C LEU A 115 6.01 -11.62 2.16
N ILE A 116 5.18 -11.35 1.15
CA ILE A 116 3.71 -11.32 1.29
C ILE A 116 3.07 -12.73 1.29
N SER A 117 3.82 -13.76 0.90
CA SER A 117 3.33 -15.13 0.71
C SER A 117 4.06 -16.17 1.58
N THR A 118 4.89 -15.73 2.53
CA THR A 118 5.58 -16.60 3.48
C THR A 118 5.15 -16.33 4.94
N LEU A 119 5.40 -17.30 5.81
CA LEU A 119 5.10 -17.27 7.25
C LEU A 119 6.33 -17.71 8.06
N GLY A 120 6.31 -17.49 9.38
CA GLY A 120 7.25 -18.09 10.33
C GLY A 120 8.71 -17.71 10.08
N GLU A 121 9.60 -18.68 10.29
CA GLU A 121 11.06 -18.48 10.12
C GLU A 121 11.43 -18.08 8.70
N GLN A 122 10.74 -18.61 7.68
CA GLN A 122 11.00 -18.22 6.30
C GLN A 122 10.74 -16.74 6.06
N HIS A 123 9.62 -16.23 6.58
CA HIS A 123 9.31 -14.80 6.50
C HIS A 123 10.35 -13.96 7.26
N LYS A 124 10.78 -14.39 8.46
CA LYS A 124 11.81 -13.69 9.24
C LYS A 124 13.14 -13.62 8.48
N LYS A 125 13.58 -14.74 7.89
CA LYS A 125 14.78 -14.85 7.05
C LYS A 125 14.71 -13.89 5.86
N GLN A 126 13.62 -13.93 5.09
CA GLN A 126 13.40 -13.03 3.96
C GLN A 126 13.40 -11.55 4.38
N ARG A 127 12.73 -11.23 5.51
CA ARG A 127 12.69 -9.85 6.05
C ARG A 127 14.08 -9.36 6.47
N LYS A 128 14.86 -10.20 7.15
CA LYS A 128 16.24 -9.90 7.57
C LYS A 128 17.11 -9.53 6.37
N MET A 129 16.97 -10.26 5.26
CA MET A 129 17.70 -9.97 4.02
C MET A 129 17.28 -8.65 3.36
N LEU A 130 16.01 -8.24 3.52
CA LEU A 130 15.48 -7.00 2.96
C LEU A 130 15.76 -5.75 3.81
N ASN A 131 15.98 -5.89 5.12
CA ASN A 131 16.15 -4.74 6.02
C ASN A 131 17.24 -3.74 5.60
N PRO A 132 18.46 -4.15 5.16
CA PRO A 132 19.49 -3.22 4.74
C PRO A 132 19.06 -2.31 3.59
N VAL A 133 18.17 -2.81 2.75
CA VAL A 133 17.69 -2.12 1.56
C VAL A 133 16.81 -0.91 1.87
N PHE A 134 16.06 -0.99 2.97
CA PHE A 134 15.20 0.11 3.43
C PHE A 134 15.84 0.94 4.56
N SER A 135 17.17 0.87 4.68
CA SER A 135 17.94 1.66 5.64
C SER A 135 17.98 3.15 5.26
N LEU A 136 18.20 4.01 6.25
CA LEU A 136 18.33 5.46 6.02
C LEU A 136 19.48 5.80 5.07
N ALA A 137 20.60 5.09 5.19
CA ALA A 137 21.74 5.27 4.30
C ALA A 137 21.34 5.02 2.83
N ASN A 138 20.65 3.91 2.57
CA ASN A 138 20.20 3.61 1.21
C ASN A 138 19.16 4.63 0.71
N MET A 139 18.26 5.12 1.56
CA MET A 139 17.29 6.16 1.14
C MET A 139 17.98 7.47 0.72
N ARG A 140 19.03 7.88 1.45
CA ARG A 140 19.85 9.06 1.09
C ARG A 140 20.50 8.91 -0.28
N ASP A 141 21.08 7.74 -0.55
CA ASP A 141 21.76 7.47 -1.81
C ASP A 141 20.78 7.31 -2.98
N LEU A 142 19.60 6.78 -2.71
CA LEU A 142 18.62 6.46 -3.74
C LEU A 142 17.87 7.70 -4.24
N LEU A 143 17.48 8.61 -3.33
CA LEU A 143 16.64 9.76 -3.65
C LEU A 143 17.13 10.57 -4.87
N PRO A 144 18.41 10.99 -4.97
CA PRO A 144 18.89 11.77 -6.11
C PRO A 144 18.74 11.07 -7.45
N ILE A 145 18.72 9.73 -7.46
CA ILE A 145 18.67 8.94 -8.69
C ILE A 145 17.23 8.88 -9.23
N ILE A 146 16.25 8.82 -8.33
CA ILE A 146 14.82 8.69 -8.67
C ILE A 146 14.07 10.03 -8.67
N GLN A 147 14.65 11.10 -8.11
CA GLN A 147 14.14 12.47 -8.17
C GLN A 147 13.66 12.94 -9.56
N PRO A 148 14.41 12.66 -10.66
CA PRO A 148 14.00 13.08 -12.00
C PRO A 148 12.65 12.53 -12.46
N ILE A 149 12.10 11.50 -11.81
CA ILE A 149 10.78 10.93 -12.13
C ILE A 149 9.68 11.95 -11.85
N ALA A 150 9.70 12.62 -10.70
CA ALA A 150 8.74 13.68 -10.38
C ALA A 150 8.86 14.87 -11.34
N ASP A 151 10.07 15.20 -11.79
CA ASP A 151 10.29 16.24 -12.79
C ASP A 151 9.65 15.88 -14.13
N LYS A 152 9.78 14.63 -14.58
CA LYS A 152 9.13 14.13 -15.80
C LYS A 152 7.61 14.19 -15.69
N VAL A 153 7.04 13.73 -14.57
CA VAL A 153 5.59 13.83 -14.32
C VAL A 153 5.13 15.30 -14.36
N SER A 154 5.90 16.19 -13.73
CA SER A 154 5.61 17.62 -13.75
C SER A 154 5.68 18.22 -15.15
N ALA A 155 6.68 17.85 -15.96
CA ALA A 155 6.81 18.33 -17.34
C ALA A 155 5.60 17.92 -18.19
N ILE A 156 5.17 16.66 -18.05
CA ILE A 156 3.97 16.13 -18.72
C ILE A 156 2.71 16.92 -18.36
N PHE A 157 2.57 17.39 -17.11
CA PHE A 157 1.43 18.22 -16.72
C PHE A 157 1.54 19.61 -17.33
N LEU A 158 2.73 20.22 -17.29
CA LEU A 158 2.97 21.54 -17.86
C LEU A 158 2.73 21.58 -19.37
N GLU A 159 3.11 20.54 -20.10
CA GLU A 159 2.84 20.40 -21.54
C GLU A 159 1.34 20.30 -21.87
N GLN A 160 0.53 19.78 -20.93
CA GLN A 160 -0.90 19.65 -21.13
C GLN A 160 -1.69 20.93 -20.83
N ILE A 161 -1.14 21.83 -20.01
CA ILE A 161 -1.79 23.07 -19.58
C ILE A 161 -1.65 24.13 -20.67
N PRO A 162 -2.75 24.67 -21.23
CA PRO A 162 -2.69 25.77 -22.19
C PRO A 162 -2.03 27.01 -21.59
N ASP A 163 -1.36 27.82 -22.40
CA ASP A 163 -0.71 29.02 -21.90
C ASP A 163 -1.72 30.02 -21.33
N GLY A 164 -1.46 30.45 -20.08
CA GLY A 164 -2.31 31.40 -19.36
C GLY A 164 -3.60 30.81 -18.77
N ASP A 165 -3.87 29.52 -18.97
CA ASP A 165 -5.13 28.88 -18.54
C ASP A 165 -4.90 27.70 -17.57
N SER A 166 -5.99 27.04 -17.20
CA SER A 166 -6.06 25.83 -16.41
C SER A 166 -6.60 24.67 -17.26
N LYS A 167 -6.36 23.44 -16.80
CA LYS A 167 -6.91 22.24 -17.45
C LYS A 167 -7.31 21.21 -16.42
N GLU A 168 -8.46 20.57 -16.63
CA GLU A 168 -8.81 19.37 -15.89
C GLU A 168 -7.96 18.19 -16.34
N ILE A 169 -7.25 17.59 -15.40
CA ILE A 169 -6.39 16.42 -15.61
C ILE A 169 -6.79 15.35 -14.60
N ASN A 170 -7.08 14.13 -15.07
CA ASN A 170 -7.13 12.97 -14.19
C ASN A 170 -5.70 12.64 -13.74
N ILE A 171 -5.37 12.99 -12.50
CA ILE A 171 -4.00 12.86 -11.98
C ILE A 171 -3.65 11.41 -11.62
N LEU A 172 -4.64 10.56 -11.34
CA LEU A 172 -4.41 9.22 -10.80
C LEU A 172 -3.56 8.32 -11.72
N PRO A 173 -3.84 8.21 -13.03
CA PRO A 173 -3.00 7.43 -13.94
C PRO A 173 -1.52 7.85 -13.91
N TRP A 174 -1.26 9.15 -13.75
CA TRP A 174 0.10 9.68 -13.69
C TRP A 174 0.78 9.44 -12.35
N MET A 175 0.04 9.53 -11.25
CA MET A 175 0.56 9.13 -9.93
C MET A 175 0.88 7.64 -9.88
N SER A 176 0.04 6.80 -10.50
CA SER A 176 0.27 5.36 -10.62
C SER A 176 1.50 5.04 -11.47
N ARG A 177 1.64 5.67 -12.64
CA ARG A 177 2.83 5.50 -13.51
C ARG A 177 4.10 6.02 -12.84
N GLY A 178 4.04 7.17 -12.17
CA GLY A 178 5.14 7.75 -11.42
C GLY A 178 5.60 6.80 -10.31
N ALA A 179 4.69 6.33 -9.47
CA ALA A 179 5.02 5.40 -8.39
C ALA A 179 5.56 4.07 -8.90
N LEU A 180 5.04 3.58 -10.02
CA LEU A 180 5.57 2.39 -10.67
C LEU A 180 7.01 2.62 -11.17
N GLU A 181 7.28 3.77 -11.78
CA GLU A 181 8.62 4.14 -12.23
C GLU A 181 9.58 4.28 -11.04
N TYR A 182 9.15 4.92 -9.95
CA TYR A 182 9.90 5.03 -8.70
C TYR A 182 10.32 3.66 -8.18
N ILE A 183 9.36 2.76 -7.96
CA ILE A 183 9.67 1.45 -7.40
C ILE A 183 10.43 0.57 -8.39
N CYS A 184 10.23 0.68 -9.71
CA CYS A 184 10.98 -0.13 -10.67
C CYS A 184 12.44 0.30 -10.76
N GLN A 185 12.71 1.62 -10.80
CA GLN A 185 14.09 2.11 -10.80
C GLN A 185 14.77 1.83 -9.46
N ALA A 186 14.09 2.13 -8.35
CA ALA A 186 14.61 1.86 -7.02
C ALA A 186 14.84 0.36 -6.76
N ALA A 187 13.85 -0.46 -7.07
CA ALA A 187 13.87 -1.88 -6.72
C ALA A 187 14.72 -2.71 -7.68
N LEU A 188 14.64 -2.43 -8.97
CA LEU A 188 15.21 -3.28 -10.01
C LEU A 188 16.36 -2.61 -10.75
N GLY A 189 16.61 -1.31 -10.57
CA GLY A 189 17.48 -0.54 -11.46
C GLY A 189 16.98 -0.56 -12.90
N TYR A 190 15.66 -0.66 -13.11
CA TYR A 190 15.04 -0.85 -14.42
C TYR A 190 13.94 0.19 -14.66
N SER A 191 13.96 0.80 -15.84
CA SER A 191 12.90 1.71 -16.30
C SER A 191 11.99 1.00 -17.29
N PHE A 192 10.69 0.94 -16.98
CA PHE A 192 9.69 0.49 -17.95
C PHE A 192 9.22 1.62 -18.87
N ASN A 193 9.75 2.84 -18.68
CA ASN A 193 9.37 4.06 -19.39
C ASN A 193 7.85 4.29 -19.41
N VAL A 194 7.17 3.99 -18.30
CA VAL A 194 5.69 4.02 -18.23
C VAL A 194 5.12 5.44 -18.27
N LEU A 195 5.99 6.45 -18.11
CA LEU A 195 5.66 7.86 -18.24
C LEU A 195 5.57 8.34 -19.69
N ASP A 196 6.19 7.65 -20.66
CA ASP A 196 6.11 8.05 -22.06
C ASP A 196 4.74 7.63 -22.65
N PRO A 197 3.86 8.57 -23.04
CA PRO A 197 2.56 8.24 -23.58
C PRO A 197 2.63 7.49 -24.92
N LYS A 198 3.76 7.56 -25.64
CA LYS A 198 3.99 6.86 -26.91
C LYS A 198 4.54 5.44 -26.72
N ARG A 199 5.00 5.09 -25.51
CA ARG A 199 5.55 3.77 -25.20
C ARG A 199 4.68 3.06 -24.18
N THR A 200 3.97 2.03 -24.61
CA THR A 200 3.31 1.10 -23.70
C THR A 200 4.24 -0.08 -23.39
N SER A 201 4.52 -0.32 -22.12
CA SER A 201 5.12 -1.58 -21.70
C SER A 201 4.00 -2.56 -21.34
N GLY A 202 4.00 -3.75 -21.95
CA GLY A 202 3.02 -4.78 -21.61
C GLY A 202 3.03 -5.13 -20.12
N PHE A 203 4.20 -5.01 -19.48
CA PHE A 203 4.36 -5.16 -18.04
C PHE A 203 3.65 -4.05 -17.23
N GLY A 204 3.83 -2.78 -17.61
CA GLY A 204 3.19 -1.65 -16.93
C GLY A 204 1.66 -1.68 -17.03
N GLU A 205 1.12 -2.08 -18.17
CA GLU A 205 -0.33 -2.29 -18.30
C GLU A 205 -0.83 -3.48 -17.48
N ALA A 206 -0.08 -4.58 -17.46
CA ALA A 206 -0.45 -5.77 -16.70
C ALA A 206 -0.50 -5.48 -15.20
N ILE A 207 0.52 -4.80 -14.65
CA ILE A 207 0.57 -4.54 -13.21
C ILE A 207 -0.55 -3.62 -12.74
N GLN A 208 -0.93 -2.62 -13.54
CA GLN A 208 -2.08 -1.75 -13.26
C GLN A 208 -3.42 -2.51 -13.25
N LYS A 209 -3.52 -3.60 -14.02
CA LYS A 209 -4.72 -4.46 -14.07
C LYS A 209 -4.75 -5.49 -12.95
N LEU A 210 -3.67 -5.70 -12.19
CA LEU A 210 -3.55 -6.80 -11.23
C LEU A 210 -4.58 -6.71 -10.10
N ALA A 211 -4.64 -5.58 -9.38
CA ALA A 211 -5.56 -5.41 -8.26
C ALA A 211 -7.04 -5.39 -8.68
N PRO A 212 -7.46 -4.62 -9.72
CA PRO A 212 -8.85 -4.68 -10.22
C PRO A 212 -9.27 -6.09 -10.65
N SER A 213 -8.38 -6.86 -11.29
CA SER A 213 -8.66 -8.24 -11.68
C SER A 213 -8.78 -9.17 -10.47
N GLY A 214 -7.93 -8.99 -9.46
CA GLY A 214 -7.99 -9.74 -8.20
C GLY A 214 -9.27 -9.48 -7.40
N LEU A 215 -9.74 -8.23 -7.36
CA LEU A 215 -10.96 -7.84 -6.63
C LEU A 215 -12.22 -8.51 -7.20
N ARG A 216 -12.30 -8.68 -8.53
CA ARG A 216 -13.40 -9.42 -9.18
C ARG A 216 -13.50 -10.89 -8.73
N LEU A 217 -12.45 -11.42 -8.10
CA LEU A 217 -12.37 -12.79 -7.59
C LEU A 217 -12.47 -12.89 -6.05
N ILE A 218 -12.89 -11.83 -5.35
CA ILE A 218 -12.91 -11.81 -3.88
C ILE A 218 -13.76 -12.94 -3.26
N PHE A 219 -14.85 -13.36 -3.92
CA PHE A 219 -15.67 -14.49 -3.47
C PHE A 219 -15.13 -15.86 -3.87
N VAL A 220 -14.20 -15.92 -4.84
CA VAL A 220 -13.52 -17.15 -5.27
C VAL A 220 -12.30 -17.41 -4.38
N ARG A 221 -11.61 -16.35 -3.94
CA ARG A 221 -10.40 -16.40 -3.12
C ARG A 221 -10.49 -17.34 -1.89
N PRO A 222 -11.57 -17.30 -1.06
CA PRO A 222 -11.71 -18.21 0.09
C PRO A 222 -11.61 -19.71 -0.24
N PHE A 223 -11.87 -20.10 -1.49
CA PHE A 223 -11.81 -21.49 -1.94
C PHE A 223 -10.44 -21.91 -2.48
N VAL A 224 -9.50 -20.98 -2.65
CA VAL A 224 -8.13 -21.27 -3.14
C VAL A 224 -7.42 -22.31 -2.26
N PRO A 225 -7.44 -22.22 -0.91
CA PRO A 225 -6.80 -23.24 -0.08
C PRO A 225 -7.40 -24.63 -0.24
N LEU A 226 -8.73 -24.72 -0.37
CA LEU A 226 -9.41 -25.99 -0.61
C LEU A 226 -8.96 -26.58 -1.94
N PHE A 227 -8.97 -25.78 -3.01
CA PHE A 227 -8.53 -26.20 -4.33
C PHE A 227 -7.08 -26.70 -4.34
N LEU A 228 -6.15 -25.96 -3.73
CA LEU A 228 -4.74 -26.32 -3.72
C LEU A 228 -4.44 -27.54 -2.84
N ARG A 229 -5.19 -27.74 -1.74
CA ARG A 229 -5.06 -28.93 -0.88
C ARG A 229 -5.66 -30.17 -1.53
N THR A 230 -6.75 -30.03 -2.30
CA THR A 230 -7.39 -31.16 -2.98
C THR A 230 -6.65 -31.59 -4.24
N ILE A 231 -6.24 -30.64 -5.09
CA ILE A 231 -5.48 -30.93 -6.31
C ILE A 231 -4.01 -30.68 -6.00
N THR A 232 -3.27 -31.70 -5.58
CA THR A 232 -1.86 -31.55 -5.17
C THR A 232 -0.90 -31.46 -6.37
N SER A 233 -1.23 -32.11 -7.48
CA SER A 233 -0.38 -32.13 -8.68
C SER A 233 -0.35 -30.77 -9.42
N PRO A 234 0.83 -30.15 -9.61
CA PRO A 234 0.95 -28.89 -10.36
C PRO A 234 0.44 -28.98 -11.80
N SER A 235 0.65 -30.11 -12.48
CA SER A 235 0.20 -30.28 -13.87
C SER A 235 -1.33 -30.32 -13.97
N LEU A 236 -2.01 -30.92 -12.99
CA LEU A 236 -3.48 -30.92 -12.91
C LEU A 236 -4.01 -29.52 -12.57
N ARG A 237 -3.34 -28.78 -11.68
CA ARG A 237 -3.69 -27.39 -11.36
C ARG A 237 -3.63 -26.50 -12.60
N ASN A 238 -2.56 -26.61 -13.39
CA ASN A 238 -2.40 -25.81 -14.61
C ASN A 238 -3.45 -26.15 -15.66
N LYS A 239 -3.72 -27.45 -15.91
CA LYS A 239 -4.80 -27.88 -16.82
C LYS A 239 -6.18 -27.38 -16.37
N PHE A 240 -6.45 -27.39 -15.06
CA PHE A 240 -7.69 -26.82 -14.52
C PHE A 240 -7.75 -25.31 -14.77
N ALA A 241 -6.67 -24.58 -14.45
CA ALA A 241 -6.59 -23.15 -14.65
C ALA A 241 -6.75 -22.77 -16.14
N GLU A 242 -6.30 -23.59 -17.09
CA GLU A 242 -6.48 -23.36 -18.54
C GLU A 242 -7.92 -23.50 -18.99
N ARG A 243 -8.70 -24.35 -18.30
CA ARG A 243 -10.07 -24.67 -18.69
C ARG A 243 -11.13 -24.02 -17.81
N PHE A 244 -10.72 -23.28 -16.77
CA PHE A 244 -11.65 -22.66 -15.84
C PHE A 244 -12.46 -21.54 -16.55
N PRO A 245 -13.80 -21.65 -16.64
CA PRO A 245 -14.59 -20.84 -17.57
C PRO A 245 -14.83 -19.38 -17.11
N LEU A 246 -14.33 -19.00 -15.93
CA LEU A 246 -14.56 -17.66 -15.39
C LEU A 246 -13.64 -16.63 -16.05
N LYS A 247 -14.21 -15.70 -16.81
CA LYS A 247 -13.45 -14.64 -17.51
C LYS A 247 -12.53 -13.86 -16.56
N ALA A 248 -13.03 -13.42 -15.41
CA ALA A 248 -12.23 -12.71 -14.41
C ALA A 248 -11.00 -13.50 -13.92
N PHE A 249 -11.08 -14.83 -13.89
CA PHE A 249 -9.95 -15.69 -13.54
C PHE A 249 -8.93 -15.75 -14.68
N GLN A 250 -9.38 -15.90 -15.92
CA GLN A 250 -8.49 -15.91 -17.09
C GLN A 250 -7.80 -14.56 -17.28
N ASP A 251 -8.51 -13.45 -17.06
CA ASP A 251 -7.94 -12.10 -17.09
C ASP A 251 -6.81 -11.96 -16.05
N LEU A 252 -7.04 -12.38 -14.80
CA LEU A 252 -6.01 -12.34 -13.75
C LEU A 252 -4.82 -13.24 -14.09
N ARG A 253 -5.06 -14.45 -14.60
CA ARG A 253 -3.98 -15.35 -15.01
C ARG A 253 -3.12 -14.73 -16.11
N GLY A 254 -3.74 -14.15 -17.14
CA GLY A 254 -3.00 -13.49 -18.22
C GLY A 254 -2.13 -12.35 -17.71
N VAL A 255 -2.63 -11.58 -16.73
CA VAL A 255 -1.83 -10.55 -16.04
C VAL A 255 -0.63 -11.18 -15.33
N VAL A 256 -0.85 -12.22 -14.51
CA VAL A 256 0.23 -12.91 -13.77
C VAL A 256 1.28 -13.48 -14.72
N ASP A 257 0.88 -14.08 -15.85
CA ASP A 257 1.80 -14.64 -16.84
C ASP A 257 2.69 -13.56 -17.48
N VAL A 258 2.18 -12.35 -17.72
CA VAL A 258 2.97 -11.23 -18.23
C VAL A 258 3.95 -10.72 -17.18
N LEU A 259 3.51 -10.63 -15.92
CA LEU A 259 4.36 -10.19 -14.81
C LEU A 259 5.50 -11.18 -14.55
N ASP A 260 5.22 -12.48 -14.46
CA ASP A 260 6.23 -13.52 -14.22
C ASP A 260 7.28 -13.57 -15.35
N LYS A 261 6.85 -13.52 -16.62
CA LYS A 261 7.79 -13.46 -17.75
C LYS A 261 8.67 -12.21 -17.71
N GLY A 262 8.08 -11.06 -17.36
CA GLY A 262 8.79 -9.79 -17.24
C GLY A 262 9.83 -9.80 -16.13
N THR A 263 9.45 -10.21 -14.92
CA THR A 263 10.36 -10.26 -13.76
C THR A 263 11.48 -11.28 -13.96
N ARG A 264 11.19 -12.48 -14.48
CA ARG A 264 12.21 -13.50 -14.79
C ARG A 264 13.23 -13.03 -15.81
N ARG A 265 12.79 -12.33 -16.85
CA ARG A 265 13.69 -11.76 -17.86
C ARG A 265 14.66 -10.76 -17.22
N ILE A 266 14.13 -9.77 -16.50
CA ILE A 266 14.93 -8.73 -15.83
C ILE A 266 15.89 -9.34 -14.81
N PHE A 267 15.43 -10.31 -14.02
CA PHE A 267 16.26 -10.99 -13.03
C PHE A 267 17.44 -11.73 -13.68
N LYS A 268 17.20 -12.50 -14.75
CA LYS A 268 18.26 -13.23 -15.45
C LYS A 268 19.29 -12.29 -16.06
N GLU A 269 18.84 -11.22 -16.72
CA GLU A 269 19.71 -10.21 -17.31
C GLU A 269 20.60 -9.55 -16.23
N LYS A 270 20.00 -9.15 -15.10
CA LYS A 270 20.73 -8.54 -13.99
C LYS A 270 21.72 -9.50 -13.32
N LYS A 271 21.29 -10.73 -13.01
CA LYS A 271 22.15 -11.74 -12.40
C LYS A 271 23.35 -12.05 -13.31
N ALA A 272 23.12 -12.20 -14.61
CA ALA A 272 24.20 -12.40 -15.58
C ALA A 272 25.20 -11.24 -15.59
N ARG A 273 24.72 -9.98 -15.65
CA ARG A 273 25.58 -8.78 -15.58
C ARG A 273 26.41 -8.73 -14.30
N MET A 274 25.83 -9.05 -13.15
CA MET A 274 26.56 -9.05 -11.89
C MET A 274 27.66 -10.13 -11.84
N MET A 275 27.40 -11.31 -12.42
CA MET A 275 28.38 -12.40 -12.48
C MET A 275 29.48 -12.15 -13.51
N SER A 276 29.18 -11.51 -14.65
CA SER A 276 30.17 -11.21 -15.70
C SER A 276 31.10 -10.05 -15.35
N SER A 277 30.68 -9.15 -14.45
CA SER A 277 31.42 -7.92 -14.12
C SER A 277 32.53 -8.10 -13.08
N GLY A 278 32.74 -9.31 -12.52
CA GLY A 278 33.88 -9.66 -11.68
C GLY A 278 34.37 -8.57 -10.70
N ALA A 279 33.50 -8.00 -9.85
CA ALA A 279 33.93 -7.02 -8.83
C ALA A 279 32.92 -6.92 -7.66
N ILE A 280 32.99 -7.91 -6.77
CA ILE A 280 32.77 -7.67 -5.34
C ILE A 280 34.13 -7.17 -4.85
N GLU A 281 34.37 -5.84 -4.84
CA GLU A 281 35.31 -5.13 -3.93
C GLU A 281 35.64 -3.66 -4.28
N ALA A 282 35.37 -3.14 -5.48
CA ALA A 282 35.93 -1.84 -5.88
C ALA A 282 34.92 -0.77 -6.35
N SER A 283 33.94 -0.36 -5.53
CA SER A 283 33.11 0.81 -5.87
C SER A 283 32.83 1.79 -4.72
N TRP A 284 33.74 1.87 -3.75
CA TRP A 284 33.77 2.94 -2.74
C TRP A 284 34.90 3.97 -2.98
N VAL A 285 35.66 3.85 -4.08
CA VAL A 285 36.73 4.82 -4.38
C VAL A 285 36.21 5.87 -5.36
N GLU A 286 36.35 7.13 -4.91
CA GLU A 286 36.16 8.37 -5.66
C GLU A 286 36.62 8.28 -7.11
N VAL A 287 35.75 8.66 -8.05
CA VAL A 287 36.18 9.10 -9.38
C VAL A 287 35.28 10.24 -9.84
N GLU A 288 35.72 11.47 -9.54
CA GLU A 288 35.55 12.60 -10.45
C GLU A 288 36.22 12.24 -11.79
N GLY A 289 35.58 12.56 -12.91
CA GLY A 289 36.28 12.62 -14.20
C GLY A 289 35.59 11.92 -15.36
N ASP A 290 35.10 12.76 -16.26
CA ASP A 290 35.07 12.60 -17.72
C ASP A 290 33.92 11.84 -18.41
N ARG A 291 33.09 12.66 -19.08
CA ARG A 291 32.10 12.29 -20.11
C ARG A 291 32.77 12.38 -21.47
N LYS A 292 32.67 11.35 -22.31
CA LYS A 292 32.62 11.56 -23.78
C LYS A 292 31.61 10.64 -24.47
N SER A 293 30.83 11.32 -25.29
CA SER A 293 29.74 10.94 -26.17
C SER A 293 30.12 9.98 -27.30
N GLY A 294 29.18 9.10 -27.67
CA GLY A 294 29.18 8.39 -28.95
C GLY A 294 27.74 8.05 -29.36
N VAL A 295 27.25 8.77 -30.37
CA VAL A 295 25.87 8.79 -30.91
C VAL A 295 25.68 7.75 -32.02
N GLY A 296 24.53 7.09 -32.04
CA GLY A 296 23.88 6.47 -33.20
C GLY A 296 23.44 5.02 -33.00
N GLY A 297 22.16 4.82 -32.62
CA GLY A 297 21.43 3.54 -32.72
C GLY A 297 20.70 3.05 -31.46
N GLN A 298 20.41 3.95 -30.50
CA GLN A 298 20.87 3.71 -29.14
C GLN A 298 19.85 3.98 -28.00
N ASP A 299 18.61 4.43 -28.26
CA ASP A 299 17.77 5.04 -27.19
C ASP A 299 17.27 4.10 -26.06
N LYS A 300 17.04 2.79 -26.33
CA LYS A 300 16.60 1.84 -25.29
C LYS A 300 17.77 1.35 -24.44
N GLU A 301 18.86 0.96 -25.10
CA GLU A 301 20.05 0.49 -24.42
C GLU A 301 20.83 1.62 -23.76
N GLU A 302 20.84 2.86 -24.29
CA GLU A 302 21.46 4.01 -23.62
C GLU A 302 20.69 4.44 -22.38
N GLY A 303 19.35 4.50 -22.42
CA GLY A 303 18.55 4.87 -21.26
C GLY A 303 18.66 3.86 -20.11
N GLU A 304 18.70 2.56 -20.42
CA GLU A 304 18.93 1.50 -19.43
C GLU A 304 20.40 1.44 -18.96
N ARG A 305 21.38 1.71 -19.84
CA ARG A 305 22.81 1.81 -19.47
C ARG A 305 23.05 3.02 -18.55
N ASP A 306 22.53 4.21 -18.88
CA ASP A 306 22.62 5.42 -18.06
C ASP A 306 21.97 5.22 -16.68
N LEU A 307 20.79 4.61 -16.61
CA LEU A 307 20.16 4.30 -15.33
C LEU A 307 20.99 3.28 -14.52
N GLY A 308 21.50 2.24 -15.18
CA GLY A 308 22.38 1.25 -14.55
C GLY A 308 23.64 1.90 -13.96
N ASP A 309 24.26 2.80 -14.73
CA ASP A 309 25.47 3.55 -14.34
C ASP A 309 25.20 4.59 -13.25
N ARG A 310 24.01 5.19 -13.21
CA ARG A 310 23.58 6.06 -12.10
C ARG A 310 23.27 5.27 -10.84
N MET A 311 22.67 4.09 -10.97
CA MET A 311 22.38 3.19 -9.84
C MET A 311 23.65 2.59 -9.25
N ARG A 312 24.65 2.22 -10.07
CA ARG A 312 25.90 1.55 -9.62
C ARG A 312 25.65 0.36 -8.68
N GLY A 313 24.57 -0.37 -8.94
CA GLY A 313 24.12 -1.48 -8.10
C GLY A 313 23.61 -1.08 -6.72
N ARG A 314 23.18 0.17 -6.50
CA ARG A 314 22.50 0.63 -5.26
C ARG A 314 21.00 0.35 -5.24
N ASP A 315 20.45 -0.22 -6.32
CA ASP A 315 19.08 -0.70 -6.31
C ASP A 315 18.88 -1.91 -5.39
N ILE A 316 17.63 -2.10 -4.96
CA ILE A 316 17.23 -3.13 -3.99
C ILE A 316 17.72 -4.51 -4.43
N MET A 317 17.53 -4.89 -5.69
CA MET A 317 17.88 -6.21 -6.19
C MET A 317 19.38 -6.45 -6.18
N SER A 318 20.19 -5.45 -6.53
CA SER A 318 21.65 -5.57 -6.47
C SER A 318 22.15 -5.68 -5.02
N ILE A 319 21.56 -4.94 -4.08
CA ILE A 319 21.87 -5.09 -2.64
C ILE A 319 21.49 -6.48 -2.14
N MET A 320 20.29 -6.95 -2.49
CA MET A 320 19.80 -8.28 -2.12
C MET A 320 20.68 -9.39 -2.69
N LEU A 321 21.02 -9.34 -3.99
CA LEU A 321 21.87 -10.34 -4.62
C LEU A 321 23.25 -10.40 -3.97
N ARG A 322 23.86 -9.25 -3.64
CA ARG A 322 25.13 -9.22 -2.90
C ARG A 322 25.00 -9.82 -1.51
N ALA A 323 23.99 -9.39 -0.74
CA ALA A 323 23.73 -9.93 0.60
C ALA A 323 23.49 -11.44 0.56
N ASN A 324 22.80 -11.92 -0.47
CA ASN A 324 22.51 -13.34 -0.68
C ASN A 324 23.78 -14.15 -1.01
N MET A 325 24.64 -13.63 -1.88
CA MET A 325 25.92 -14.26 -2.22
C MET A 325 26.92 -14.28 -1.06
N SER A 326 26.83 -13.31 -0.14
CA SER A 326 27.66 -13.25 1.07
C SER A 326 27.07 -13.99 2.27
N SER A 327 25.87 -14.57 2.14
CA SER A 327 25.20 -15.29 3.22
C SER A 327 25.69 -16.73 3.31
N GLU A 328 25.64 -17.32 4.51
CA GLU A 328 25.76 -18.77 4.67
C GLU A 328 24.70 -19.50 3.83
N GLU A 329 25.01 -20.70 3.35
CA GLU A 329 24.10 -21.48 2.50
C GLU A 329 22.73 -21.71 3.15
N SER A 330 22.71 -21.89 4.48
CA SER A 330 21.49 -22.02 5.29
C SER A 330 20.65 -20.74 5.32
N GLU A 331 21.26 -19.57 5.17
CA GLU A 331 20.65 -18.23 5.23
C GLU A 331 20.43 -17.62 3.83
N ALA A 332 20.95 -18.23 2.77
CA ALA A 332 20.72 -17.81 1.40
C ALA A 332 19.28 -18.09 0.94
N LEU A 333 18.70 -17.17 0.17
CA LEU A 333 17.46 -17.31 -0.58
C LEU A 333 17.72 -17.95 -1.94
N SER A 334 16.78 -18.77 -2.37
CA SER A 334 16.77 -19.33 -3.73
C SER A 334 16.41 -18.27 -4.78
N ASP A 335 16.72 -18.55 -6.04
CA ASP A 335 16.35 -17.67 -7.17
C ASP A 335 14.83 -17.44 -7.26
N GLU A 336 14.01 -18.46 -6.96
CA GLU A 336 12.55 -18.34 -6.96
C GLU A 336 12.05 -17.41 -5.83
N GLU A 337 12.75 -17.38 -4.70
CA GLU A 337 12.40 -16.45 -3.62
C GLU A 337 12.83 -15.03 -3.93
N LEU A 338 13.99 -14.83 -4.55
CA LEU A 338 14.43 -13.51 -5.02
C LEU A 338 13.47 -12.94 -6.06
N LEU A 339 13.04 -13.78 -7.02
CA LEU A 339 11.96 -13.45 -7.98
C LEU A 339 10.63 -13.13 -7.27
N GLY A 340 10.33 -13.89 -6.21
CA GLY A 340 9.18 -13.65 -5.35
C GLY A 340 9.20 -12.27 -4.71
N GLN A 341 10.37 -11.84 -4.21
CA GLN A 341 10.55 -10.51 -3.65
C GLN A 341 10.41 -9.41 -4.70
N MET A 342 10.95 -9.60 -5.92
CA MET A 342 10.77 -8.62 -7.01
C MET A 342 9.30 -8.31 -7.26
N SER A 343 8.51 -9.36 -7.50
CA SER A 343 7.09 -9.22 -7.82
C SER A 343 6.32 -8.57 -6.65
N THR A 344 6.66 -8.96 -5.42
CA THR A 344 6.05 -8.42 -4.20
C THR A 344 6.35 -6.93 -4.01
N ILE A 345 7.62 -6.52 -4.14
CA ILE A 345 8.05 -5.14 -3.88
C ILE A 345 7.46 -4.18 -4.91
N ILE A 346 7.48 -4.55 -6.20
CA ILE A 346 6.92 -3.71 -7.26
C ILE A 346 5.44 -3.47 -6.99
N PHE A 347 4.66 -4.53 -6.75
CA PHE A 347 3.22 -4.43 -6.50
C PHE A 347 2.91 -3.60 -5.24
N ALA A 348 3.56 -3.90 -4.12
CA ALA A 348 3.28 -3.24 -2.85
C ALA A 348 3.63 -1.74 -2.86
N GLY A 349 4.72 -1.38 -3.55
CA GLY A 349 5.25 -0.02 -3.56
C GLY A 349 4.47 0.98 -4.41
N PHE A 350 3.94 0.57 -5.56
CA PHE A 350 3.33 1.55 -6.48
C PHE A 350 1.88 1.90 -6.14
N GLU A 351 1.05 0.90 -5.84
CA GLU A 351 -0.40 1.12 -5.75
C GLU A 351 -0.75 1.94 -4.50
N THR A 352 -0.17 1.58 -3.35
CA THR A 352 -0.40 2.29 -2.08
C THR A 352 0.09 3.74 -2.12
N THR A 353 1.29 3.97 -2.67
CA THR A 353 1.85 5.32 -2.80
C THR A 353 1.04 6.18 -3.77
N SER A 354 0.61 5.62 -4.91
CA SER A 354 -0.21 6.36 -5.87
C SER A 354 -1.54 6.82 -5.28
N MET A 355 -2.18 6.01 -4.43
CA MET A 355 -3.40 6.40 -3.70
C MET A 355 -3.09 7.51 -2.68
N ALA A 356 -2.00 7.39 -1.93
CA ALA A 356 -1.61 8.39 -0.93
C ALA A 356 -1.32 9.76 -1.57
N VAL A 357 -0.52 9.81 -2.64
CA VAL A 357 -0.21 11.07 -3.34
C VAL A 357 -1.48 11.66 -3.95
N SER A 358 -2.30 10.84 -4.63
CA SER A 358 -3.55 11.32 -5.22
C SER A 358 -4.51 11.89 -4.17
N ARG A 359 -4.58 11.27 -2.99
CA ARG A 359 -5.36 11.75 -1.85
C ARG A 359 -4.83 13.08 -1.32
N ILE A 360 -3.51 13.22 -1.15
CA ILE A 360 -2.90 14.47 -0.71
C ILE A 360 -3.23 15.60 -1.68
N LEU A 361 -3.03 15.39 -2.98
CA LEU A 361 -3.32 16.40 -4.00
C LEU A 361 -4.81 16.77 -4.04
N TYR A 362 -5.71 15.79 -3.89
CA TYR A 362 -7.15 16.04 -3.76
C TYR A 362 -7.51 16.89 -2.53
N ILE A 363 -6.92 16.61 -1.37
CA ILE A 363 -7.15 17.41 -0.15
C ILE A 363 -6.59 18.82 -0.33
N LEU A 364 -5.38 18.96 -0.83
CA LEU A 364 -4.78 20.27 -1.11
C LEU A 364 -5.58 21.06 -2.14
N ALA A 365 -6.19 20.41 -3.12
CA ALA A 365 -7.06 21.05 -4.11
C ALA A 365 -8.38 21.57 -3.52
N SER A 366 -8.82 20.99 -2.39
CA SER A 366 -10.02 21.44 -1.66
C SER A 366 -9.70 22.44 -0.53
N LYS A 367 -8.42 22.69 -0.24
CA LYS A 367 -7.92 23.56 0.84
C LYS A 367 -6.83 24.50 0.35
N PRO A 368 -7.16 25.57 -0.41
CA PRO A 368 -6.19 26.50 -1.00
C PRO A 368 -5.25 27.12 0.04
N GLU A 369 -5.73 27.42 1.24
CA GLU A 369 -4.98 27.99 2.36
C GLU A 369 -3.88 27.05 2.85
N VAL A 370 -4.18 25.75 2.94
CA VAL A 370 -3.22 24.71 3.31
C VAL A 370 -2.21 24.51 2.19
N GLN A 371 -2.67 24.54 0.93
CA GLN A 371 -1.81 24.43 -0.24
C GLN A 371 -0.80 25.60 -0.31
N ALA A 372 -1.25 26.83 -0.04
CA ALA A 372 -0.40 28.02 -0.01
C ALA A 372 0.62 27.98 1.14
N LYS A 373 0.18 27.60 2.35
CA LYS A 373 1.06 27.41 3.52
C LYS A 373 2.17 26.39 3.24
N LEU A 374 1.81 25.21 2.73
CA LEU A 374 2.78 24.18 2.36
C LEU A 374 3.73 24.67 1.25
N ARG A 375 3.20 25.33 0.23
CA ARG A 375 4.00 25.87 -0.88
C ARG A 375 5.03 26.90 -0.41
N ARG A 376 4.68 27.80 0.51
CA ARG A 376 5.63 28.76 1.12
C ARG A 376 6.80 28.03 1.78
N GLU A 377 6.51 26.98 2.54
CA GLU A 377 7.53 26.22 3.26
C GLU A 377 8.46 25.46 2.31
N VAL A 378 7.90 24.87 1.25
CA VAL A 378 8.68 24.21 0.19
C VAL A 378 9.59 25.21 -0.54
N ARG A 379 9.06 26.40 -0.89
CA ARG A 379 9.87 27.47 -1.51
C ARG A 379 11.04 27.86 -0.61
N LYS A 380 10.78 28.09 0.68
CA LYS A 380 11.81 28.44 1.66
C LYS A 380 12.89 27.36 1.75
N ALA A 381 12.51 26.09 1.89
CA ALA A 381 13.46 24.98 1.97
C ALA A 381 14.35 24.89 0.72
N LYS A 382 13.75 24.98 -0.48
CA LYS A 382 14.48 24.95 -1.75
C LYS A 382 15.43 26.14 -1.94
N GLN A 383 15.00 27.34 -1.55
CA GLN A 383 15.85 28.54 -1.60
C GLN A 383 17.05 28.44 -0.64
N GLN A 384 16.86 27.83 0.54
CA GLN A 384 17.94 27.61 1.51
C GLN A 384 18.95 26.56 1.03
N SER A 385 18.49 25.49 0.38
CA SER A 385 19.35 24.42 -0.11
C SER A 385 20.16 24.84 -1.35
N GLY A 386 19.55 25.57 -2.29
CA GLY A 386 20.18 25.94 -3.56
C GLY A 386 20.80 27.34 -3.63
N GLY A 387 20.52 28.24 -2.68
CA GLY A 387 21.05 29.61 -2.66
C GLY A 387 20.59 30.52 -3.81
N VAL A 388 19.65 30.08 -4.66
CA VAL A 388 19.19 30.84 -5.84
C VAL A 388 17.83 31.49 -5.58
N GLN A 389 17.72 32.80 -5.84
CA GLN A 389 16.44 33.51 -5.78
C GLN A 389 15.48 33.12 -6.93
N ASN A 390 16.00 32.93 -8.15
CA ASN A 390 15.25 32.56 -9.35
C ASN A 390 15.52 31.10 -9.74
N GLY A 391 14.50 30.36 -10.21
CA GLY A 391 14.65 28.96 -10.58
C GLY A 391 14.67 27.98 -9.41
N TRP A 392 14.30 28.44 -8.20
CA TRP A 392 14.21 27.62 -6.98
C TRP A 392 13.28 26.41 -7.15
N GLU A 393 12.30 26.49 -8.04
CA GLU A 393 11.36 25.42 -8.35
C GLU A 393 12.05 24.15 -8.89
N ASN A 394 13.24 24.31 -9.49
CA ASN A 394 14.07 23.24 -10.04
C ASN A 394 15.13 22.70 -9.07
N VAL A 395 15.24 23.28 -7.87
CA VAL A 395 16.15 22.78 -6.84
C VAL A 395 15.58 21.50 -6.25
N ASN A 396 16.40 20.44 -6.26
CA ASN A 396 16.10 19.18 -5.61
C ASN A 396 16.67 19.18 -4.19
N LEU A 397 15.87 18.72 -3.24
CA LEU A 397 16.26 18.64 -1.82
C LEU A 397 16.93 17.30 -1.53
N GLY A 398 17.97 17.30 -0.70
CA GLY A 398 18.51 16.06 -0.14
C GLY A 398 17.48 15.35 0.74
N TYR A 399 17.71 14.07 1.04
CA TYR A 399 16.76 13.26 1.84
C TYR A 399 16.46 13.90 3.18
N ASP A 400 17.50 14.31 3.93
CA ASP A 400 17.34 14.87 5.27
C ASP A 400 16.59 16.21 5.23
N GLU A 401 16.87 17.06 4.23
CA GLU A 401 16.16 18.32 4.04
C GLU A 401 14.68 18.09 3.70
N LEU A 402 14.41 17.16 2.76
CA LEU A 402 13.06 16.84 2.31
C LEU A 402 12.17 16.32 3.45
N VAL A 403 12.68 15.39 4.26
CA VAL A 403 11.90 14.78 5.35
C VAL A 403 11.78 15.69 6.57
N ALA A 404 12.64 16.71 6.70
CA ALA A 404 12.66 17.65 7.80
C ALA A 404 11.66 18.81 7.66
N ILE A 405 11.06 19.03 6.48
CA ILE A 405 10.04 20.08 6.25
C ILE A 405 8.83 19.84 7.16
N PRO A 406 8.62 20.63 8.24
CA PRO A 406 7.62 20.32 9.27
C PRO A 406 6.18 20.20 8.75
N TYR A 407 5.68 21.17 7.96
CA TYR A 407 4.30 21.14 7.51
C TYR A 407 4.06 20.11 6.41
N LEU A 408 5.07 19.83 5.58
CA LEU A 408 5.01 18.71 4.63
C LEU A 408 4.88 17.38 5.37
N ASP A 409 5.71 17.16 6.39
CA ASP A 409 5.65 15.97 7.23
C ASP A 409 4.28 15.83 7.91
N ALA A 410 3.75 16.94 8.45
CA ALA A 410 2.42 17.00 9.04
C ALA A 410 1.29 16.66 8.05
N VAL A 411 1.31 17.22 6.84
CA VAL A 411 0.34 16.93 5.77
C VAL A 411 0.37 15.45 5.37
N VAL A 412 1.57 14.88 5.22
CA VAL A 412 1.73 13.46 4.87
C VAL A 412 1.26 12.56 6.01
N ARG A 413 1.66 12.81 7.26
CA ARG A 413 1.24 12.03 8.43
C ARG A 413 -0.26 12.07 8.62
N GLU A 414 -0.87 13.24 8.56
CA GLU A 414 -2.31 13.37 8.79
C GLU A 414 -3.12 12.71 7.68
N THR A 415 -2.66 12.83 6.43
CA THR A 415 -3.32 12.14 5.32
C THR A 415 -3.23 10.63 5.46
N LEU A 416 -2.07 10.09 5.82
CA LEU A 416 -1.90 8.64 6.01
C LEU A 416 -2.60 8.11 7.26
N ARG A 417 -2.78 8.93 8.30
CA ARG A 417 -3.59 8.58 9.48
C ARG A 417 -5.07 8.50 9.10
N VAL A 418 -5.64 9.61 8.62
CA VAL A 418 -7.08 9.69 8.31
C VAL A 418 -7.45 8.80 7.13
N TYR A 419 -6.66 8.82 6.05
CA TYR A 419 -6.97 8.10 4.81
C TYR A 419 -5.93 7.02 4.50
N PRO A 420 -5.86 5.94 5.30
CA PRO A 420 -4.89 4.86 5.07
C PRO A 420 -5.19 4.11 3.77
N PRO A 421 -4.25 3.95 2.82
CA PRO A 421 -4.51 3.27 1.55
C PRO A 421 -5.14 1.88 1.71
N THR A 422 -4.73 1.15 2.75
CA THR A 422 -5.31 -0.12 3.18
C THR A 422 -6.04 0.05 4.51
N SER A 423 -7.35 -0.20 4.53
CA SER A 423 -8.19 0.02 5.72
C SER A 423 -8.30 -1.20 6.64
N LEU A 424 -8.18 -2.42 6.10
CA LEU A 424 -8.47 -3.67 6.80
C LEU A 424 -7.42 -4.74 6.47
N LEU A 425 -6.96 -5.48 7.48
CA LEU A 425 -6.07 -6.63 7.32
C LEU A 425 -6.56 -7.82 8.15
N ASN A 426 -6.16 -9.04 7.78
CA ASN A 426 -6.65 -10.26 8.42
C ASN A 426 -5.52 -11.04 9.09
N ARG A 427 -5.85 -11.65 10.22
CA ARG A 427 -5.08 -12.68 10.92
C ARG A 427 -5.98 -13.86 11.26
N THR A 428 -5.39 -15.00 11.55
CA THR A 428 -6.02 -16.17 12.13
C THR A 428 -5.29 -16.50 13.41
N CYS A 429 -6.02 -16.56 14.52
CA CYS A 429 -5.52 -17.04 15.80
C CYS A 429 -5.24 -18.54 15.69
N ARG A 430 -4.01 -18.99 15.94
CA ARG A 430 -3.60 -20.40 15.80
C ARG A 430 -3.65 -21.18 17.11
N LYS A 431 -3.82 -20.49 18.23
CA LYS A 431 -3.88 -21.06 19.58
C LYS A 431 -4.99 -20.38 20.38
N ASP A 432 -5.65 -21.12 21.28
CA ASP A 432 -6.59 -20.52 22.23
C ASP A 432 -5.87 -19.49 23.08
N THR A 433 -6.48 -18.31 23.23
CA THR A 433 -5.89 -17.20 23.98
C THR A 433 -6.97 -16.26 24.52
N THR A 434 -6.54 -15.27 25.29
CA THR A 434 -7.39 -14.20 25.82
C THR A 434 -6.84 -12.87 25.33
N LEU A 435 -7.64 -12.15 24.55
CA LEU A 435 -7.29 -10.86 23.96
C LEU A 435 -7.58 -9.75 24.98
N PRO A 436 -6.56 -9.06 25.52
CA PRO A 436 -6.76 -7.96 26.46
C PRO A 436 -7.26 -6.70 25.75
N LEU A 437 -7.99 -5.86 26.47
CA LEU A 437 -8.50 -4.57 25.97
C LEU A 437 -7.88 -3.41 26.75
N ALA A 438 -7.62 -2.29 26.07
CA ALA A 438 -7.29 -1.03 26.70
C ALA A 438 -8.54 -0.43 27.34
N SER A 439 -9.63 -0.41 26.57
CA SER A 439 -10.92 0.11 26.99
C SER A 439 -11.95 -1.00 27.12
N PRO A 440 -12.65 -1.12 28.26
CA PRO A 440 -13.66 -2.15 28.44
C PRO A 440 -14.80 -1.98 27.44
N ILE A 441 -15.38 -3.10 26.99
CA ILE A 441 -16.56 -3.11 26.10
C ILE A 441 -17.76 -3.70 26.84
N GLN A 442 -18.97 -3.33 26.40
CA GLN A 442 -20.19 -3.98 26.88
C GLN A 442 -20.47 -5.23 26.04
N SER A 443 -20.62 -6.37 26.70
CA SER A 443 -20.95 -7.65 26.06
C SER A 443 -22.36 -7.64 25.47
N ALA A 444 -22.67 -8.64 24.64
CA ALA A 444 -24.01 -8.85 24.12
C ALA A 444 -25.04 -9.18 25.23
N SER A 445 -24.60 -9.73 26.37
CA SER A 445 -25.43 -9.96 27.55
C SER A 445 -25.51 -8.76 28.51
N GLY A 446 -24.80 -7.66 28.22
CA GLY A 446 -24.81 -6.42 29.00
C GLY A 446 -23.75 -6.34 30.10
N THR A 447 -22.88 -7.35 30.22
CA THR A 447 -21.75 -7.38 31.17
C THR A 447 -20.54 -6.59 30.65
N VAL A 448 -19.74 -6.02 31.55
CA VAL A 448 -18.51 -5.32 31.16
C VAL A 448 -17.38 -6.32 30.93
N MET A 449 -16.72 -6.25 29.79
CA MET A 449 -15.59 -7.12 29.41
C MET A 449 -14.30 -6.31 29.31
N HIS A 450 -13.26 -6.77 30.00
CA HIS A 450 -11.89 -6.24 29.89
C HIS A 450 -10.99 -7.07 28.97
N SER A 451 -11.48 -8.23 28.55
CA SER A 451 -10.78 -9.15 27.66
C SER A 451 -11.77 -10.05 26.94
N VAL A 452 -11.38 -10.57 25.78
CA VAL A 452 -12.20 -11.47 24.95
C VAL A 452 -11.49 -12.81 24.80
N ALA A 453 -12.18 -13.92 25.09
CA ALA A 453 -11.64 -15.25 24.78
C ALA A 453 -11.61 -15.46 23.26
N VAL A 454 -10.47 -15.88 22.73
CA VAL A 454 -10.24 -16.09 21.29
C VAL A 454 -9.78 -17.53 21.06
N PRO A 455 -10.68 -18.43 20.64
CA PRO A 455 -10.29 -19.79 20.28
C PRO A 455 -9.40 -19.85 19.04
N ALA A 456 -8.59 -20.90 18.95
CA ALA A 456 -7.84 -21.26 17.76
C ALA A 456 -8.78 -21.40 16.54
N GLY A 457 -8.32 -20.92 15.40
CA GLY A 457 -9.09 -20.83 14.16
C GLY A 457 -9.91 -19.55 14.01
N THR A 458 -10.02 -18.71 15.04
CA THR A 458 -10.75 -17.43 14.95
C THR A 458 -10.01 -16.47 14.02
N ASN A 459 -10.72 -15.92 13.04
CA ASN A 459 -10.19 -14.85 12.20
C ASN A 459 -10.34 -13.50 12.92
N VAL A 460 -9.29 -12.69 12.85
CA VAL A 460 -9.20 -11.35 13.41
C VAL A 460 -8.96 -10.37 12.25
N ILE A 461 -9.92 -9.49 12.03
CA ILE A 461 -9.83 -8.35 11.13
C ILE A 461 -9.24 -7.18 11.93
N ILE A 462 -8.00 -6.82 11.62
CA ILE A 462 -7.36 -5.60 12.10
C ILE A 462 -7.96 -4.43 11.33
N SER A 463 -8.63 -3.53 12.04
CA SER A 463 -9.13 -2.29 11.46
C SER A 463 -8.12 -1.17 11.62
N ILE A 464 -7.40 -0.88 10.54
CA ILE A 464 -6.48 0.26 10.48
C ILE A 464 -7.30 1.55 10.49
N LEU A 465 -8.40 1.60 9.74
CA LEU A 465 -9.25 2.77 9.64
C LEU A 465 -9.82 3.17 11.01
N ALA A 466 -10.47 2.24 11.71
CA ALA A 466 -11.07 2.57 13.01
C ALA A 466 -10.01 2.87 14.08
N ALA A 467 -8.86 2.17 14.05
CA ALA A 467 -7.73 2.47 14.93
C ALA A 467 -7.18 3.89 14.73
N ASN A 468 -7.01 4.31 13.48
CA ASN A 468 -6.53 5.65 13.16
C ASN A 468 -7.56 6.75 13.46
N HIS A 469 -8.84 6.40 13.60
CA HIS A 469 -9.96 7.28 13.97
C HIS A 469 -10.39 7.13 15.44
N ASN A 470 -9.64 6.40 16.25
CA ASN A 470 -10.01 6.19 17.65
C ASN A 470 -9.88 7.49 18.46
N LYS A 471 -11.03 8.07 18.82
CA LYS A 471 -11.15 9.31 19.60
C LYS A 471 -10.49 9.24 20.99
N GLN A 472 -10.35 8.05 21.56
CA GLN A 472 -9.66 7.87 22.85
C GLN A 472 -8.14 8.03 22.74
N VAL A 473 -7.57 7.76 21.56
CA VAL A 473 -6.12 7.84 21.31
C VAL A 473 -5.76 9.14 20.60
N TRP A 474 -6.53 9.52 19.57
CA TRP A 474 -6.23 10.66 18.71
C TRP A 474 -6.91 11.96 19.14
N GLY A 475 -7.82 11.89 20.12
CA GLY A 475 -8.61 13.03 20.60
C GLY A 475 -10.01 13.14 19.95
N PRO A 476 -10.87 14.04 20.44
CA PRO A 476 -12.25 14.18 19.96
C PRO A 476 -12.38 14.47 18.46
N ASP A 477 -11.35 15.09 17.89
CA ASP A 477 -11.22 15.49 16.49
C ASP A 477 -10.51 14.42 15.63
N ALA A 478 -10.49 13.16 16.07
CA ALA A 478 -9.81 12.08 15.35
C ALA A 478 -10.29 11.92 13.90
N ASP A 479 -11.55 12.25 13.61
CA ASP A 479 -12.14 12.19 12.27
C ASP A 479 -11.73 13.37 11.38
N ASP A 480 -11.26 14.46 11.98
CA ASP A 480 -10.87 15.66 11.26
C ASP A 480 -9.46 15.52 10.68
N TRP A 481 -9.32 15.90 9.42
CA TRP A 481 -8.01 16.07 8.79
C TRP A 481 -7.41 17.41 9.22
N ARG A 482 -6.49 17.37 10.19
CA ARG A 482 -5.77 18.54 10.72
C ARG A 482 -4.26 18.30 10.80
N PRO A 483 -3.47 18.76 9.81
CA PRO A 483 -2.01 18.63 9.84
C PRO A 483 -1.36 19.19 11.11
N GLU A 484 -1.90 20.28 11.66
CA GLU A 484 -1.41 20.92 12.88
C GLU A 484 -1.36 19.99 14.10
N ARG A 485 -2.05 18.83 14.09
CA ARG A 485 -1.93 17.78 15.12
C ARG A 485 -0.48 17.31 15.32
N TRP A 486 0.33 17.38 14.28
CA TRP A 486 1.71 16.89 14.27
C TRP A 486 2.73 17.97 14.65
N LEU A 487 2.27 19.18 14.98
CA LEU A 487 3.10 20.36 15.18
C LEU A 487 2.89 20.97 16.57
N THR A 488 3.95 21.56 17.11
CA THR A 488 3.87 22.44 18.28
C THR A 488 3.16 23.74 17.89
N GLU A 489 2.78 24.55 18.90
CA GLU A 489 2.27 25.91 18.67
C GLU A 489 3.24 26.79 17.89
N THR A 490 4.54 26.53 18.01
CA THR A 490 5.61 27.22 17.26
C THR A 490 5.79 26.71 15.83
N GLY A 491 5.05 25.68 15.42
CA GLY A 491 5.13 25.08 14.08
C GLY A 491 6.25 24.07 13.91
N GLU A 492 6.92 23.66 14.99
CA GLU A 492 7.94 22.62 14.97
C GLU A 492 7.29 21.23 15.04
N ARG A 493 7.98 20.22 14.52
CA ARG A 493 7.47 18.84 14.56
C ARG A 493 7.44 18.30 15.99
N ILE A 494 6.30 17.72 16.39
CA ILE A 494 6.20 16.98 17.64
C ILE A 494 7.05 15.71 17.56
N LYS A 495 7.90 15.50 18.55
CA LYS A 495 8.70 14.27 18.68
C LYS A 495 7.82 13.16 19.25
N PHE A 496 7.49 12.19 18.41
CA PHE A 496 6.87 10.95 18.87
C PHE A 496 7.95 10.01 19.38
N SER A 497 7.71 9.35 20.52
CA SER A 497 8.62 8.32 21.00
C SER A 497 8.55 7.12 20.05
N GLU A 498 9.63 6.84 19.32
CA GLU A 498 9.73 5.61 18.53
C GLU A 498 9.86 4.42 19.48
N GLY A 499 9.05 3.38 19.27
CA GLY A 499 9.07 2.17 20.08
C GLY A 499 7.74 1.41 20.03
N ASP A 500 7.76 0.18 20.50
CA ASP A 500 6.62 -0.74 20.48
C ASP A 500 5.90 -0.85 21.83
N GLY A 501 6.27 -0.09 22.87
CA GLY A 501 5.55 -0.05 24.16
C GLY A 501 4.06 0.32 24.05
N GLU A 502 3.23 -0.11 25.00
CA GLU A 502 1.78 0.13 25.02
C GLU A 502 1.39 1.57 25.39
N GLU A 503 2.28 2.29 26.05
CA GLU A 503 2.08 3.66 26.53
C GLU A 503 3.23 4.57 26.08
N ASP A 504 2.96 5.87 25.95
CA ASP A 504 4.01 6.89 25.80
C ASP A 504 4.66 7.25 27.16
N ARG A 505 5.59 8.22 27.16
CA ARG A 505 6.29 8.64 28.38
C ARG A 505 5.37 9.29 29.40
N GLU A 506 4.19 9.73 28.98
CA GLU A 506 3.15 10.34 29.81
C GLU A 506 2.05 9.34 30.22
N GLY A 507 2.22 8.04 29.93
CA GLY A 507 1.26 6.99 30.27
C GLY A 507 0.03 6.94 29.37
N ARG A 508 0.04 7.64 28.22
CA ARG A 508 -1.08 7.62 27.27
C ARG A 508 -1.01 6.39 26.40
N VAL A 509 -2.15 5.71 26.26
CA VAL A 509 -2.28 4.52 25.42
C VAL A 509 -1.97 4.87 23.97
N ARG A 510 -1.10 4.09 23.34
CA ARG A 510 -0.73 4.27 21.92
C ARG A 510 -0.86 2.99 21.12
N TYR A 511 -1.01 3.15 19.82
CA TYR A 511 -0.97 2.04 18.88
C TYR A 511 0.48 1.62 18.57
N PRO A 512 0.72 0.34 18.24
CA PRO A 512 2.05 -0.20 17.94
C PRO A 512 2.58 0.15 16.54
N GLY A 513 1.99 1.15 15.89
CA GLY A 513 2.33 1.52 14.51
C GLY A 513 3.77 2.03 14.36
N VAL A 514 4.50 1.53 13.34
CA VAL A 514 5.92 1.89 13.13
C VAL A 514 6.16 3.33 12.65
N TYR A 515 5.10 4.07 12.33
CA TYR A 515 5.19 5.44 11.83
C TYR A 515 4.29 6.35 12.68
N SER A 516 4.87 7.06 13.65
CA SER A 516 4.11 7.92 14.59
C SER A 516 2.91 7.23 15.24
N SER A 517 3.07 5.97 15.64
CA SER A 517 2.01 5.15 16.24
C SER A 517 0.78 4.90 15.36
N MET A 518 0.67 5.43 14.14
CA MET A 518 -0.50 5.14 13.28
C MET A 518 -0.44 3.71 12.72
N MET A 519 -1.59 3.05 12.61
CA MET A 519 -1.66 1.65 12.16
C MET A 519 -1.51 1.47 10.65
N THR A 520 -1.38 2.55 9.88
CA THR A 520 -1.27 2.56 8.41
C THR A 520 -0.12 1.70 7.89
N PHE A 521 0.98 1.65 8.62
CA PHE A 521 2.13 0.80 8.30
C PHE A 521 2.26 -0.43 9.22
N LEU A 522 1.22 -0.74 10.00
CA LEU A 522 1.20 -1.78 11.04
C LEU A 522 2.32 -1.67 12.10
N GLY A 523 2.37 -2.66 12.99
CA GLY A 523 3.41 -2.86 13.99
C GLY A 523 4.00 -4.27 13.96
N GLY A 524 5.08 -4.47 14.74
CA GLY A 524 5.73 -5.77 14.95
C GLY A 524 6.37 -6.41 13.72
N GLY A 525 6.54 -7.73 13.72
CA GLY A 525 7.28 -8.46 12.67
C GLY A 525 6.65 -8.39 11.28
N ARG A 526 5.39 -7.94 11.19
CA ARG A 526 4.63 -7.75 9.95
C ARG A 526 4.46 -6.28 9.55
N ALA A 527 5.13 -5.35 10.22
CA ALA A 527 5.11 -3.94 9.85
C ALA A 527 5.62 -3.72 8.41
N CYS A 528 5.12 -2.68 7.74
CA CYS A 528 5.57 -2.30 6.41
C CYS A 528 7.07 -1.99 6.44
N ILE A 529 7.86 -2.72 5.66
CA ILE A 529 9.30 -2.53 5.59
C ILE A 529 9.67 -1.30 4.72
N GLY A 530 8.82 -0.97 3.75
CA GLY A 530 9.04 0.11 2.78
C GLY A 530 8.52 1.49 3.22
N PHE A 531 8.12 1.68 4.48
CA PHE A 531 7.45 2.93 4.89
C PHE A 531 8.31 4.19 4.68
N LYS A 532 9.62 4.10 4.92
CA LYS A 532 10.56 5.22 4.69
C LYS A 532 10.71 5.55 3.21
N PHE A 533 10.70 4.53 2.36
CA PHE A 533 10.71 4.71 0.92
C PHE A 533 9.43 5.40 0.45
N ALA A 534 8.27 4.93 0.92
CA ALA A 534 6.97 5.55 0.61
C ALA A 534 6.89 7.00 1.10
N GLU A 535 7.31 7.29 2.34
CA GLU A 535 7.36 8.65 2.89
C GLU A 535 8.22 9.58 2.01
N MET A 536 9.43 9.13 1.66
CA MET A 536 10.35 9.86 0.81
C MET A 536 9.77 10.14 -0.58
N GLU A 537 9.20 9.11 -1.22
CA GLU A 537 8.58 9.24 -2.54
C GLU A 537 7.40 10.21 -2.53
N ILE A 538 6.48 10.07 -1.55
CA ILE A 538 5.32 10.95 -1.40
C ILE A 538 5.79 12.40 -1.25
N LYS A 539 6.74 12.67 -0.35
CA LYS A 539 7.27 14.01 -0.11
C LYS A 539 7.94 14.58 -1.37
N GLN A 540 8.71 13.77 -2.08
CA GLN A 540 9.38 14.19 -3.31
C GLN A 540 8.37 14.60 -4.38
N VAL A 541 7.35 13.77 -4.63
CA VAL A 541 6.34 14.06 -5.65
C VAL A 541 5.55 15.32 -5.29
N VAL A 542 5.07 15.41 -4.05
CA VAL A 542 4.29 16.56 -3.59
C VAL A 542 5.09 17.87 -3.68
N THR A 543 6.35 17.88 -3.25
CA THR A 543 7.20 19.09 -3.29
C THR A 543 7.51 19.52 -4.73
N THR A 544 7.81 18.59 -5.63
CA THR A 544 8.05 18.90 -7.05
C THR A 544 6.80 19.49 -7.70
N LEU A 545 5.64 18.85 -7.53
CA LEU A 545 4.41 19.31 -8.17
C LEU A 545 3.97 20.69 -7.62
N LEU A 546 3.92 20.87 -6.30
CA LEU A 546 3.50 22.15 -5.70
C LEU A 546 4.43 23.33 -6.01
N SER A 547 5.68 23.06 -6.38
CA SER A 547 6.62 24.10 -6.82
C SER A 547 6.24 24.70 -8.18
N ARG A 548 5.50 23.95 -9.02
CA ARG A 548 5.26 24.31 -10.43
C ARG A 548 3.79 24.47 -10.78
N MET A 549 2.89 23.82 -10.06
CA MET A 549 1.45 23.87 -10.34
C MET A 549 0.58 24.11 -9.10
N HIS A 550 -0.57 24.73 -9.36
CA HIS A 550 -1.66 24.92 -8.43
C HIS A 550 -2.78 23.94 -8.78
N PHE A 551 -3.37 23.33 -7.76
CA PHE A 551 -4.45 22.36 -7.90
C PHE A 551 -5.75 22.90 -7.29
N SER A 552 -6.86 22.68 -7.97
CA SER A 552 -8.20 23.02 -7.49
C SER A 552 -9.20 21.94 -7.90
N LEU A 553 -10.31 21.83 -7.17
CA LEU A 553 -11.39 20.92 -7.55
C LEU A 553 -12.10 21.41 -8.82
N PRO A 554 -12.63 20.51 -9.66
CA PRO A 554 -13.50 20.89 -10.77
C PRO A 554 -14.68 21.75 -10.29
N SER A 555 -14.89 22.89 -10.93
CA SER A 555 -15.95 23.85 -10.62
C SER A 555 -17.15 23.77 -11.57
N GLU A 556 -17.00 23.04 -12.67
CA GLU A 556 -18.04 22.87 -13.70
C GLU A 556 -19.31 22.24 -13.11
N VAL A 557 -20.45 22.79 -13.54
CA VAL A 557 -21.79 22.26 -13.26
C VAL A 557 -22.44 21.79 -14.54
N ASP A 558 -23.19 20.70 -14.49
CA ASP A 558 -23.96 20.23 -15.64
C ASP A 558 -25.22 21.08 -15.86
N ALA A 559 -25.99 20.78 -16.91
CA ALA A 559 -27.24 21.47 -17.23
C ALA A 559 -28.31 21.37 -16.11
N HIS A 560 -28.14 20.46 -15.15
CA HIS A 560 -29.05 20.26 -14.01
C HIS A 560 -28.49 20.85 -12.71
N GLY A 561 -27.35 21.54 -12.74
CA GLY A 561 -26.70 22.13 -11.57
C GLY A 561 -25.88 21.16 -10.71
N ASN A 562 -25.66 19.92 -11.17
CA ASN A 562 -24.84 18.95 -10.44
C ASN A 562 -23.36 19.32 -10.57
N LYS A 563 -22.60 19.18 -9.49
CA LYS A 563 -21.13 19.32 -9.47
C LYS A 563 -20.45 17.97 -9.58
N LYS A 564 -19.32 17.93 -10.28
CA LYS A 564 -18.45 16.75 -10.35
C LYS A 564 -17.91 16.43 -8.94
N THR A 565 -18.32 15.29 -8.40
CA THR A 565 -17.95 14.85 -7.05
C THR A 565 -17.03 13.63 -7.13
N ILE A 566 -15.89 13.71 -6.44
CA ILE A 566 -14.92 12.61 -6.35
C ILE A 566 -15.17 11.88 -5.04
N HIS A 567 -15.70 10.67 -5.13
CA HIS A 567 -16.02 9.83 -4.00
C HIS A 567 -14.98 8.73 -3.83
N TRP A 568 -14.50 8.52 -2.61
CA TRP A 568 -13.46 7.55 -2.31
C TRP A 568 -14.00 6.33 -1.58
N LYS A 569 -14.21 5.26 -2.35
CA LYS A 569 -14.84 4.03 -1.88
C LYS A 569 -13.82 3.10 -1.24
N ILE A 570 -14.24 2.34 -0.22
CA ILE A 570 -13.43 1.24 0.32
C ILE A 570 -13.78 -0.07 -0.40
N ASN A 571 -12.88 -0.54 -1.27
CA ASN A 571 -12.97 -1.81 -2.02
C ASN A 571 -11.65 -2.61 -1.87
N ALA A 572 -11.30 -2.96 -0.62
CA ALA A 572 -9.99 -3.47 -0.14
C ALA A 572 -8.86 -2.44 -0.08
N LEU A 573 -8.76 -1.56 -1.08
CA LEU A 573 -8.05 -0.29 -1.01
C LEU A 573 -9.05 0.86 -1.03
N GLN A 574 -8.60 2.07 -0.69
CA GLN A 574 -9.37 3.28 -0.95
C GLN A 574 -9.26 3.67 -2.42
N VAL A 575 -10.37 3.57 -3.17
CA VAL A 575 -10.41 3.80 -4.61
C VAL A 575 -11.27 5.03 -4.92
N PRO A 576 -10.69 6.10 -5.50
CA PRO A 576 -11.44 7.28 -5.92
C PRO A 576 -12.23 7.01 -7.20
N VAL A 577 -13.49 7.38 -7.23
CA VAL A 577 -14.36 7.35 -8.42
C VAL A 577 -15.08 8.68 -8.56
N VAL A 578 -15.57 8.98 -9.76
CA VAL A 578 -16.45 10.14 -9.98
C VAL A 578 -17.88 9.65 -10.04
N ASP A 579 -18.76 10.28 -9.27
CA ASP A 579 -20.16 9.91 -9.20
C ASP A 579 -20.91 10.31 -10.50
N PRO A 580 -21.99 9.58 -10.84
CA PRO A 580 -22.92 10.03 -11.87
C PRO A 580 -23.47 11.44 -11.58
N PRO A 581 -23.72 12.28 -12.60
CA PRO A 581 -23.69 11.97 -14.03
C PRO A 581 -22.32 12.14 -14.72
N PHE A 582 -21.31 12.69 -14.04
CA PHE A 582 -20.00 12.98 -14.64
C PHE A 582 -19.10 11.74 -14.78
N GLY A 583 -19.35 10.70 -13.98
CA GLY A 583 -18.64 9.44 -14.02
C GLY A 583 -19.58 8.24 -13.91
N ASP A 584 -18.99 7.05 -13.88
CA ASP A 584 -19.72 5.77 -13.77
C ASP A 584 -19.78 5.24 -12.32
N GLY A 585 -19.16 5.92 -11.36
CA GLY A 585 -19.04 5.47 -9.98
C GLY A 585 -18.20 4.20 -9.80
N VAL A 586 -17.44 3.76 -10.81
CA VAL A 586 -16.69 2.49 -10.81
C VAL A 586 -15.26 2.66 -11.30
N THR A 587 -15.03 3.46 -12.33
CA THR A 587 -13.71 3.71 -12.90
C THR A 587 -12.90 4.61 -11.98
N ALA A 588 -11.70 4.16 -11.63
CA ALA A 588 -10.83 4.87 -10.72
C ALA A 588 -10.28 6.15 -11.37
N GLN A 589 -10.51 7.31 -10.74
CA GLN A 589 -10.06 8.60 -11.28
C GLN A 589 -10.09 9.71 -10.23
N VAL A 590 -9.17 10.68 -10.39
CA VAL A 590 -9.08 11.90 -9.59
C VAL A 590 -8.91 13.09 -10.56
N PRO A 591 -9.99 13.59 -11.17
CA PRO A 591 -9.93 14.78 -12.02
C PRO A 591 -9.70 16.04 -11.17
N LEU A 592 -8.59 16.74 -11.37
CA LEU A 592 -8.31 18.03 -10.74
C LEU A 592 -8.08 19.09 -11.81
N VAL A 593 -8.47 20.33 -11.52
CA VAL A 593 -8.11 21.49 -12.34
C VAL A 593 -6.71 21.95 -11.95
N VAL A 594 -5.81 21.91 -12.92
CA VAL A 594 -4.37 22.20 -12.77
C VAL A 594 -4.01 23.44 -13.58
N ARG A 595 -3.25 24.36 -12.99
CA ARG A 595 -2.65 25.51 -13.68
C ARG A 595 -1.22 25.76 -13.21
N LYS A 596 -0.45 26.54 -13.96
CA LYS A 596 0.87 27.01 -13.53
C LYS A 596 0.74 27.86 -12.25
N VAL A 597 1.72 27.74 -11.34
CA VAL A 597 1.79 28.57 -10.12
C VAL A 597 1.97 30.04 -10.47
N LYS A 598 1.34 30.91 -9.68
CA LYS A 598 1.47 32.37 -9.72
C LYS A 598 1.99 32.87 -8.38
N GLU A 599 2.54 34.09 -8.32
CA GLU A 599 3.07 34.65 -7.06
C GLU A 599 1.98 34.82 -5.97
N GLU A 600 0.72 35.05 -6.37
CA GLU A 600 -0.44 35.10 -5.45
C GLU A 600 -0.69 33.77 -4.69
N ASP A 601 -0.24 32.64 -5.25
CA ASP A 601 -0.36 31.31 -4.62
C ASP A 601 0.55 31.11 -3.41
N PHE A 602 1.46 32.06 -3.15
CA PHE A 602 2.33 32.07 -1.98
C PHE A 602 1.80 32.99 -0.88
N SER A 603 0.89 33.91 -1.18
CA SER A 603 0.35 34.89 -0.23
C SER A 603 -0.97 34.47 0.41
N ALA A 604 -1.63 33.44 -0.12
CA ALA A 604 -2.95 32.96 0.33
C ALA A 604 -2.95 32.23 1.68
#